data_AF-A0A7W3THL5-F1
#
_entry.id   AF-A0A7W3THL5-F1
#
_cell.length_a   1.000
_cell.length_b   1.000
_cell.length_c   1.000
_cell.angle_alpha   90.00
_cell.angle_beta   90.00
_cell.angle_gamma   90.00
#
_symmetry.space_group_name_H-M   'P 1'
#
loop_
_entity.id
_entity.type
_entity.pdbx_description
1 polymer ?
#
loop_
_entity_poly.entity_id
_entity_poly.type
_entity_poly.pdbx_seq_one_letter_code
_entity_poly.pdbx_strand_id
1 'polypeptide(L)'
;TLSPSLALCGGEPVLAFGTPGGDQQDQWQAHFFLGLLLRPGVRGGPDLQGAIDAPNWHQDSFPASFHPRGSRPGEVTVESRVGERAVDELRRRGHRVHVGGAWTEGRLCAVARDPESGVLSAAANARGMQGYAVGR
;
A
#
# COMPACT_ATOMS: atom_id res chain seq x y z
N THR A 1 13.21 0.91 10.04
CA THR A 1 12.00 0.96 9.18
C THR A 1 12.09 0.01 8.00
N LEU A 2 13.27 -0.25 7.41
CA LEU A 2 13.43 -1.24 6.31
C LEU A 2 12.74 -2.59 6.60
N SER A 3 11.71 -2.91 5.81
CA SER A 3 10.86 -4.09 6.02
C SER A 3 10.31 -4.64 4.68
N PRO A 4 11.04 -5.51 3.96
CA PRO A 4 10.51 -6.21 2.79
C PRO A 4 9.53 -7.33 3.20
N SER A 5 8.71 -7.81 2.26
CA SER A 5 7.70 -8.84 2.55
C SER A 5 7.67 -9.98 1.53
N LEU A 6 7.42 -11.18 2.03
CA LEU A 6 7.13 -12.40 1.27
C LEU A 6 5.86 -13.04 1.84
N ALA A 7 4.83 -13.20 1.03
CA ALA A 7 3.59 -13.86 1.41
C ALA A 7 3.51 -15.26 0.80
N LEU A 8 3.00 -16.19 1.62
CA LEU A 8 2.88 -17.61 1.30
C LEU A 8 1.40 -18.00 1.26
N CYS A 9 1.06 -18.96 0.40
CA CYS A 9 -0.24 -19.63 0.38
C CYS A 9 -0.02 -21.13 0.56
N GLY A 10 -0.58 -21.73 1.61
CA GLY A 10 -0.35 -23.15 1.91
C GLY A 10 1.12 -23.51 2.19
N GLY A 11 1.94 -22.55 2.61
CA GLY A 11 3.39 -22.74 2.81
C GLY A 11 4.24 -22.52 1.56
N GLU A 12 3.64 -22.33 0.38
CA GLU A 12 4.35 -22.03 -0.86
C GLU A 12 4.47 -20.51 -1.06
N PRO A 13 5.65 -19.96 -1.38
CA PRO A 13 5.81 -18.52 -1.68
C PRO A 13 5.07 -18.11 -2.95
N VAL A 14 4.15 -17.15 -2.83
CA VAL A 14 3.31 -16.69 -3.96
C VAL A 14 3.48 -15.23 -4.33
N LEU A 15 3.98 -14.39 -3.41
CA LEU A 15 4.06 -12.94 -3.60
C LEU A 15 5.26 -12.36 -2.84
N ALA A 16 6.12 -11.62 -3.54
CA ALA A 16 7.16 -10.79 -2.93
C ALA A 16 6.84 -9.33 -3.21
N PHE A 17 6.89 -8.48 -2.17
CA PHE A 17 6.50 -7.09 -2.28
C PHE A 17 7.16 -6.21 -1.22
N GLY A 18 7.12 -4.90 -1.44
CA GLY A 18 7.62 -3.91 -0.48
C GLY A 18 7.42 -2.50 -0.99
N THR A 19 7.69 -1.52 -0.12
CA THR A 19 7.71 -0.10 -0.46
C THR A 19 8.79 0.60 0.37
N PRO A 20 9.49 1.64 -0.15
CA PRO A 20 10.19 2.58 0.71
C PRO A 20 9.20 3.48 1.48
N GLY A 21 9.71 4.26 2.43
CA GLY A 21 8.94 5.31 3.12
C GLY A 21 8.89 5.17 4.63
N GLY A 22 10.01 4.84 5.27
CA GLY A 22 10.13 5.02 6.72
C GLY A 22 9.04 4.33 7.54
N ASP A 23 8.42 5.09 8.45
CA ASP A 23 7.40 4.57 9.36
C ASP A 23 6.07 4.21 8.66
N GLN A 24 5.94 4.55 7.37
CA GLN A 24 4.78 4.20 6.57
C GLN A 24 4.94 2.87 5.84
N GLN A 25 6.14 2.25 5.81
CA GLN A 25 6.42 1.05 5.01
C GLN A 25 5.41 -0.08 5.28
N ASP A 26 5.32 -0.52 6.54
CA ASP A 26 4.42 -1.61 6.92
C ASP A 26 2.95 -1.18 6.97
N GLN A 27 2.64 0.12 7.08
CA GLN A 27 1.26 0.62 6.97
C GLN A 27 0.75 0.42 5.54
N TRP A 28 1.47 0.95 4.56
CA TRP A 28 1.10 0.83 3.15
C TRP A 28 1.16 -0.62 2.66
N GLN A 29 2.13 -1.42 3.13
CA GLN A 29 2.22 -2.85 2.81
C GLN A 29 1.03 -3.63 3.37
N ALA A 30 0.56 -3.34 4.59
CA ALA A 30 -0.63 -3.97 5.15
C ALA A 30 -1.89 -3.64 4.33
N HIS A 31 -2.08 -2.37 3.97
CA HIS A 31 -3.22 -1.95 3.14
C HIS A 31 -3.17 -2.59 1.75
N PHE A 32 -1.99 -2.62 1.12
CA PHE A 32 -1.77 -3.29 -0.16
C PHE A 32 -2.12 -4.78 -0.08
N PHE A 33 -1.61 -5.49 0.91
CA PHE A 33 -1.81 -6.94 1.03
C PHE A 33 -3.28 -7.28 1.28
N LEU A 34 -3.95 -6.57 2.20
CA LEU A 34 -5.38 -6.73 2.42
C LEU A 34 -6.20 -6.35 1.19
N GLY A 35 -5.85 -5.25 0.51
CA GLY A 35 -6.48 -4.85 -0.74
C GLY A 35 -6.33 -5.92 -1.81
N LEU A 36 -5.16 -6.53 -1.94
CA LEU A 36 -4.92 -7.60 -2.90
C LEU A 36 -5.77 -8.83 -2.63
N LEU A 37 -5.89 -9.25 -1.37
CA LEU A 37 -6.68 -10.42 -0.96
C LEU A 37 -8.19 -10.21 -1.12
N LEU A 38 -8.66 -8.99 -0.91
CA LEU A 38 -10.09 -8.67 -0.90
C LEU A 38 -10.63 -8.25 -2.28
N ARG A 39 -9.74 -7.89 -3.21
CA ARG A 39 -10.14 -7.48 -4.56
C ARG A 39 -10.42 -8.69 -5.46
N PRO A 40 -11.37 -8.58 -6.40
CA PRO A 40 -11.54 -9.60 -7.44
C PRO A 40 -10.26 -9.77 -8.25
N GLY A 41 -9.97 -11.01 -8.63
CA GLY A 41 -8.89 -11.30 -9.56
C GLY A 41 -9.10 -10.64 -10.92
N VAL A 42 -7.99 -10.34 -11.61
CA VAL A 42 -7.97 -9.75 -12.94
C VAL A 42 -7.15 -10.67 -13.84
N ARG A 43 -7.68 -10.98 -15.03
CA ARG A 43 -7.03 -11.87 -16.03
C ARG A 43 -6.63 -13.23 -15.46
N GLY A 44 -7.42 -13.77 -14.53
CA GLY A 44 -7.18 -15.08 -13.91
C GLY A 44 -6.12 -15.09 -12.80
N GLY A 45 -5.56 -13.93 -12.42
CA GLY A 45 -4.61 -13.80 -11.32
C GLY A 45 -4.97 -12.69 -10.33
N PRO A 46 -4.13 -12.45 -9.31
CA PRO A 46 -4.35 -11.40 -8.33
C PRO A 46 -4.22 -10.00 -8.98
N ASP A 47 -5.09 -9.07 -8.61
CA ASP A 47 -5.09 -7.68 -9.11
C ASP A 47 -3.97 -6.84 -8.46
N LEU A 48 -2.71 -7.18 -8.76
CA LEU A 48 -1.53 -6.51 -8.18
C LEU A 48 -1.54 -5.00 -8.44
N GLN A 49 -1.79 -4.60 -9.69
CA GLN A 49 -1.76 -3.18 -10.07
C GLN A 49 -2.94 -2.43 -9.47
N GLY A 50 -4.15 -2.98 -9.49
CA GLY A 50 -5.30 -2.32 -8.88
C GLY A 50 -5.17 -2.19 -7.35
N ALA A 51 -4.49 -3.14 -6.69
CA ALA A 51 -4.17 -3.03 -5.26
C ALA A 51 -3.13 -1.91 -4.99
N ILE A 52 -2.13 -1.74 -5.87
CA ILE A 52 -1.16 -0.62 -5.79
C ILE A 52 -1.83 0.73 -6.09
N ASP A 53 -2.71 0.78 -7.09
CA ASP A 53 -3.36 2.00 -7.56
C ASP A 53 -4.49 2.46 -6.64
N ALA A 54 -5.00 1.58 -5.78
CA ALA A 54 -6.01 1.92 -4.79
C ALA A 54 -5.56 3.12 -3.94
N PRO A 55 -6.49 4.01 -3.53
CA PRO A 55 -6.19 5.07 -2.57
C PRO A 55 -5.57 4.48 -1.31
N ASN A 56 -4.43 5.03 -0.88
CA ASN A 56 -3.71 4.58 0.31
C ASN A 56 -3.66 5.69 1.38
N TRP A 57 -3.20 5.36 2.59
CA TRP A 57 -3.12 6.27 3.72
C TRP A 57 -2.08 5.82 4.75
N HIS A 58 -1.69 6.71 5.64
CA HIS A 58 -0.93 6.40 6.85
C HIS A 58 -1.39 7.27 8.02
N GLN A 59 -1.02 6.88 9.24
CA GLN A 59 -1.14 7.71 10.43
C GLN A 59 0.23 7.97 11.06
N ASP A 60 0.33 9.09 11.77
CA ASP A 60 1.54 9.56 12.46
C ASP A 60 1.32 9.65 13.99
N SER A 61 0.34 8.89 14.51
CA SER A 61 -0.05 8.90 15.93
C SER A 61 0.88 8.05 16.81
N PHE A 62 2.18 8.10 16.54
CA PHE A 62 3.24 7.43 17.29
C PHE A 62 4.57 8.21 17.14
N PRO A 63 5.57 8.01 18.01
CA PRO A 63 6.89 8.64 17.85
C PRO A 63 7.59 8.17 16.58
N ALA A 64 7.95 9.11 15.70
CA ALA A 64 8.63 8.80 14.45
C ALA A 64 10.02 8.16 14.70
N SER A 65 10.42 7.24 13.83
CA SER A 65 11.74 6.61 13.89
C SER A 65 12.86 7.62 13.62
N PHE A 66 12.60 8.61 12.75
CA PHE A 66 13.57 9.58 12.29
C PHE A 66 13.65 10.80 13.21
N HIS A 67 14.86 11.33 13.43
CA HIS A 67 15.07 12.55 14.20
C HIS A 67 14.24 13.73 13.62
N PRO A 68 13.56 14.56 14.45
CA PRO A 68 13.63 14.64 15.91
C PRO A 68 12.63 13.75 16.69
N ARG A 69 12.07 12.71 16.05
CA ARG A 69 11.16 11.71 16.68
C ARG A 69 9.86 12.29 17.23
N GLY A 70 9.33 13.31 16.56
CA GLY A 70 8.02 13.88 16.88
C GLY A 70 6.89 12.88 16.64
N SER A 71 5.70 13.19 17.16
CA SER A 71 4.47 12.46 16.88
C SER A 71 3.35 13.44 16.57
N ARG A 72 2.32 12.98 15.83
CA ARG A 72 1.11 13.75 15.55
C ARG A 72 -0.11 12.95 16.01
N PRO A 73 -0.47 13.04 17.31
CA PRO A 73 -1.59 12.28 17.86
C PRO A 73 -2.88 12.49 17.08
N GLY A 74 -3.54 11.38 16.73
CA GLY A 74 -4.81 11.34 16.02
C GLY A 74 -4.74 11.73 14.53
N GLU A 75 -3.55 12.01 13.98
CA GLU A 75 -3.39 12.42 12.59
C GLU A 75 -3.37 11.23 11.62
N VAL A 76 -4.15 11.35 10.55
CA VAL A 76 -4.18 10.42 9.42
C VAL A 76 -4.07 11.22 8.12
N THR A 77 -3.16 10.80 7.25
CA THR A 77 -3.00 11.35 5.90
C THR A 77 -3.61 10.39 4.90
N VAL A 78 -4.52 10.87 4.06
CA VAL A 78 -5.20 10.08 3.03
C VAL A 78 -5.02 10.71 1.65
N GLU A 79 -4.99 9.91 0.59
CA GLU A 79 -5.09 10.46 -0.77
C GLU A 79 -6.48 11.02 -1.05
N SER A 80 -6.56 12.12 -1.80
CA SER A 80 -7.83 12.78 -2.13
C SER A 80 -8.82 11.87 -2.87
N ARG A 81 -8.32 10.85 -3.59
CA ARG A 81 -9.14 9.86 -4.30
C ARG A 81 -9.94 8.93 -3.39
N VAL A 82 -9.69 8.93 -2.08
CA VAL A 82 -10.52 8.16 -1.12
C VAL A 82 -11.97 8.71 -1.05
N GLY A 83 -12.17 9.96 -1.47
CA GLY A 83 -13.46 10.62 -1.56
C GLY A 83 -13.90 11.32 -0.27
N GLU A 84 -14.71 12.37 -0.44
CA GLU A 84 -15.15 13.25 0.66
C GLU A 84 -15.91 12.51 1.75
N ARG A 85 -16.77 11.55 1.37
CA ARG A 85 -17.54 10.74 2.32
C ARG A 85 -16.65 10.03 3.34
N ALA A 86 -15.52 9.46 2.92
CA ALA A 86 -14.61 8.77 3.82
C ALA A 86 -13.88 9.77 4.73
N VAL A 87 -13.44 10.90 4.17
CA VAL A 87 -12.79 11.99 4.91
C VAL A 87 -13.70 12.54 6.01
N ASP A 88 -14.97 12.81 5.69
CA ASP A 88 -15.93 13.36 6.62
C ASP A 88 -16.27 12.37 7.74
N GLU A 89 -16.40 11.08 7.41
CA GLU A 89 -16.62 10.05 8.42
C GLU A 89 -15.42 9.87 9.36
N LEU A 90 -14.19 9.97 8.86
CA LEU A 90 -13.00 9.95 9.70
C LEU A 90 -12.97 11.17 10.64
N ARG A 91 -13.24 12.38 10.13
CA ARG A 91 -13.33 13.60 10.95
C ARG A 91 -14.42 13.50 12.01
N ARG A 92 -15.61 13.00 11.65
CA ARG A 92 -16.73 12.78 12.57
C ARG A 92 -16.38 11.81 13.70
N ARG A 93 -15.50 10.84 13.44
CA ARG A 93 -14.99 9.88 14.43
C ARG A 93 -13.81 10.40 15.26
N GLY A 94 -13.39 11.65 15.05
CA GLY A 94 -12.36 12.32 15.84
C GLY A 94 -10.95 12.30 15.23
N HIS A 95 -10.79 11.80 14.00
CA HIS A 95 -9.49 11.82 13.33
C HIS A 95 -9.12 13.22 12.85
N ARG A 96 -7.85 13.60 13.00
CA ARG A 96 -7.25 14.79 12.38
C ARG A 96 -6.82 14.43 10.97
N VAL A 97 -7.72 14.61 10.01
CA VAL A 97 -7.49 14.16 8.62
C VAL A 97 -6.75 15.22 7.80
N HIS A 98 -5.56 14.87 7.34
CA HIS A 98 -4.83 15.59 6.30
C HIS A 98 -5.13 14.95 4.93
N VAL A 99 -5.64 15.74 3.98
CA VAL A 99 -5.94 15.25 2.62
C VAL A 99 -4.77 15.61 1.72
N GLY A 100 -4.00 14.61 1.32
CA GLY A 100 -2.89 14.74 0.38
C GLY A 100 -3.35 14.83 -1.07
N GLY A 101 -2.38 14.88 -1.98
CA GLY A 101 -2.64 14.80 -3.41
C GLY A 101 -3.26 13.46 -3.82
N ALA A 102 -3.71 13.37 -5.08
CA ALA A 102 -4.38 12.16 -5.57
C ALA A 102 -3.45 10.93 -5.63
N TRP A 103 -2.15 11.14 -5.81
CA TRP A 103 -1.16 10.10 -6.11
C TRP A 103 0.13 10.32 -5.28
N THR A 104 0.01 10.25 -3.95
CA THR A 104 1.06 10.59 -2.98
C THR A 104 1.42 9.46 -2.00
N GLU A 105 0.56 8.47 -1.78
CA GLU A 105 0.70 7.47 -0.71
C GLU A 105 1.19 6.11 -1.23
N GLY A 106 2.38 5.67 -0.80
CA GLY A 106 2.99 4.40 -1.19
C GLY A 106 3.88 4.47 -2.42
N ARG A 107 4.92 3.63 -2.45
CA ARG A 107 5.82 3.42 -3.60
C ARG A 107 6.06 1.92 -3.78
N LEU A 108 4.94 1.19 -3.80
CA LEU A 108 4.90 -0.27 -3.80
C LEU A 108 5.54 -0.87 -5.07
N CYS A 109 6.23 -1.98 -4.86
CA CYS A 109 6.66 -2.91 -5.90
C CYS A 109 6.16 -4.30 -5.52
N ALA A 110 5.67 -5.07 -6.49
CA ALA A 110 5.20 -6.43 -6.26
C ALA A 110 5.49 -7.34 -7.45
N VAL A 111 5.87 -8.58 -7.14
CA VAL A 111 5.92 -9.70 -8.09
C VAL A 111 5.24 -10.91 -7.48
N ALA A 112 4.50 -11.65 -8.30
CA ALA A 112 3.79 -12.84 -7.86
C ALA A 112 3.99 -14.01 -8.83
N ARG A 113 3.82 -15.21 -8.29
CA ARG A 113 3.82 -16.46 -9.04
C ARG A 113 2.56 -17.23 -8.69
N ASP A 114 1.82 -17.63 -9.71
CA ASP A 114 0.76 -18.62 -9.56
C ASP A 114 1.39 -20.01 -9.39
N PRO A 115 1.17 -20.71 -8.26
CA PRO A 115 1.78 -22.01 -8.03
C PRO A 115 1.25 -23.12 -8.95
N GLU A 116 0.01 -23.00 -9.45
CA GLU A 116 -0.62 -24.00 -10.31
C GLU A 116 -0.17 -23.87 -11.76
N SER A 117 -0.29 -22.67 -12.33
CA SER A 117 0.06 -22.43 -13.73
C SER A 117 1.54 -22.08 -13.95
N GLY A 118 2.23 -21.66 -12.90
CA GLY A 118 3.60 -21.14 -12.97
C GLY A 118 3.70 -19.73 -13.57
N VAL A 119 2.58 -19.09 -13.91
CA VAL A 119 2.55 -17.74 -14.50
C VAL A 119 3.15 -16.73 -13.53
N LEU A 120 4.02 -15.87 -14.06
CA LEU A 120 4.61 -14.75 -13.33
C LEU A 120 3.84 -13.47 -13.63
N SER A 121 3.69 -12.63 -12.61
CA SER A 121 3.07 -11.31 -12.73
C SER A 121 3.84 -10.28 -11.92
N ALA A 122 3.76 -9.01 -12.33
CA ALA A 122 4.45 -7.91 -11.66
C ALA A 122 3.62 -6.63 -11.75
N ALA A 123 3.76 -5.77 -10.75
CA ALA A 123 3.14 -4.45 -10.70
C ALA A 123 4.04 -3.46 -9.96
N ALA A 124 3.91 -2.18 -10.29
CA ALA A 124 4.68 -1.13 -9.67
C ALA A 124 3.85 0.14 -9.51
N ASN A 125 4.20 0.91 -8.49
CA ASN A 125 3.58 2.19 -8.20
C ASN A 125 3.81 3.23 -9.31
N ALA A 126 2.72 3.91 -9.72
CA ALA A 126 2.76 5.03 -10.65
C ALA A 126 3.07 6.40 -9.99
N ARG A 127 2.92 6.53 -8.65
CA ARG A 127 3.12 7.80 -7.94
C ARG A 127 4.55 8.29 -8.09
N GLY A 128 4.71 9.56 -8.46
CA GLY A 128 6.02 10.15 -8.75
C GLY A 128 6.64 9.72 -10.09
N MET A 129 5.93 8.94 -10.91
CA MET A 129 6.34 8.53 -12.27
C MET A 129 7.73 7.88 -12.32
N GLN A 130 8.08 7.11 -11.29
CA GLN A 130 9.41 6.52 -11.13
C GLN A 130 9.39 4.99 -10.96
N GLY A 131 8.45 4.46 -10.18
CA GLY A 131 8.31 3.00 -10.01
C GLY A 131 7.90 2.34 -11.33
N TYR A 132 8.49 1.19 -11.64
CA TYR A 132 8.21 0.51 -12.91
C TYR A 132 8.39 -1.00 -12.78
N ALA A 133 7.52 -1.76 -13.44
CA ALA A 133 7.59 -3.22 -13.52
C ALA A 133 7.93 -3.64 -14.96
N VAL A 134 8.78 -4.64 -15.11
CA VAL A 134 9.18 -5.23 -16.40
C VAL A 134 9.22 -6.74 -16.29
N GLY A 135 8.83 -7.43 -17.35
CA GLY A 135 8.75 -8.90 -17.41
C GLY A 135 8.29 -9.37 -18.78
N ARG A 136 8.38 -10.68 -19.05
CA ARG A 136 7.95 -11.34 -20.28
C ARG A 136 7.70 -12.82 -20.04
#